data_AF-D0I5F4-F1
#
_entry.id   AF-D0I5F4-F1
#
_cell.length_a   1.000
_cell.length_b   1.000
_cell.length_c   1.000
_cell.angle_alpha   90.00
_cell.angle_beta   90.00
_cell.angle_gamma   90.00
#
_symmetry.space_group_name_H-M   'P 1'
#
loop_
_entity.id
_entity.type
_entity.pdbx_description
1 polymer ?
#
loop_
_entity_poly.entity_id
_entity_poly.type
_entity_poly.pdbx_seq_one_letter_code
_entity_poly.pdbx_strand_id
1 'polypeptide(L)'
;MGLFDWLFSSKEKPTKEAEPTEYKGFFIYTEAKSEGGQYRINGRICKEIDGELKTHHFIRSDLLPSEESANELMLRKSQLFIDQMGERMF
;
A
#
# COMPACT_ATOMS: atom_id res chain seq x y z
N MET A 1 -22.59 6.83 28.74
CA MET A 1 -21.17 6.57 29.09
C MET A 1 -20.97 5.06 29.02
N GLY A 2 -20.29 4.43 28.07
CA GLY A 2 -19.22 4.85 27.16
C GLY A 2 -18.24 3.67 27.08
N LEU A 3 -18.76 2.46 26.80
CA LEU A 3 -18.01 1.19 26.83
C LEU A 3 -17.61 0.70 25.43
N PHE A 4 -18.02 1.40 24.37
CA PHE A 4 -17.72 1.05 22.98
C PHE A 4 -16.61 1.90 22.35
N ASP A 5 -16.12 2.94 23.03
CA ASP A 5 -15.07 3.85 22.54
C ASP A 5 -13.65 3.23 22.54
N TRP A 6 -13.49 2.05 23.16
CA TRP A 6 -12.19 1.39 23.32
C TRP A 6 -11.85 0.39 22.19
N LEU A 7 -12.86 -0.15 21.49
CA LEU A 7 -12.65 -1.17 20.45
C LEU A 7 -12.33 -0.59 19.06
N PHE A 8 -12.46 0.73 18.87
CA PHE A 8 -12.15 1.40 17.60
C PHE A 8 -10.93 2.31 17.65
N SER A 9 -10.14 2.27 18.72
CA SER A 9 -8.82 2.93 18.73
C SER A 9 -7.73 2.02 18.14
N SER A 10 -8.01 1.40 17.00
CA SER A 10 -6.93 0.91 16.13
C SER A 10 -6.46 2.11 15.32
N LYS A 11 -5.80 3.04 16.01
CA LYS A 11 -5.02 4.09 15.39
C LYS A 11 -3.85 3.37 14.73
N GLU A 12 -4.08 2.99 13.47
CA GLU A 12 -3.08 2.44 12.57
C GLU A 12 -1.88 3.37 12.64
N LYS A 13 -0.81 2.89 13.26
CA LYS A 13 0.44 3.62 13.44
C LYS A 13 0.89 4.03 12.03
N PRO A 14 1.14 5.32 11.75
CA PRO A 14 1.73 5.74 10.49
C PRO A 14 3.18 5.26 10.52
N THR A 15 3.38 4.01 10.13
CA THR A 15 4.71 3.44 9.95
C THR A 15 5.30 4.12 8.73
N LYS A 16 6.31 4.95 8.99
CA LYS A 16 7.34 5.48 8.11
C LYS A 16 6.82 6.27 6.89
N GLU A 17 7.30 7.49 6.78
CA GLU A 17 6.96 8.52 5.79
C GLU A 17 7.35 8.13 4.34
N ALA A 18 6.78 7.06 3.80
CA ALA A 18 6.72 6.87 2.36
C ALA A 18 5.53 7.71 1.86
N GLU A 19 5.81 8.72 1.05
CA GLU A 19 4.78 9.62 0.51
C GLU A 19 3.74 8.79 -0.27
N PRO A 20 2.50 8.65 0.22
CA PRO A 20 1.50 7.89 -0.50
C PRO A 20 1.15 8.61 -1.79
N THR A 21 1.19 7.87 -2.89
CA THR A 21 0.68 8.38 -4.16
C THR A 21 -0.81 8.13 -4.23
N GLU A 22 -1.60 9.19 -4.26
CA GLU A 22 -3.04 9.10 -4.49
C GLU A 22 -3.32 8.78 -5.97
N TYR A 23 -4.15 7.75 -6.20
CA TYR A 23 -4.57 7.35 -7.53
C TYR A 23 -6.01 6.84 -7.49
N LYS A 24 -6.94 7.53 -8.17
CA LYS A 24 -8.37 7.17 -8.24
C LYS A 24 -9.05 6.99 -6.87
N GLY A 25 -8.62 7.74 -5.86
CA GLY A 25 -9.12 7.61 -4.48
C GLY A 25 -8.52 6.43 -3.71
N PHE A 26 -7.47 5.79 -4.23
CA PHE A 26 -6.65 4.80 -3.52
C PHE A 26 -5.31 5.45 -3.15
N PHE A 27 -4.76 5.09 -2.00
CA PHE A 27 -3.45 5.54 -1.53
C PHE A 27 -2.43 4.43 -1.73
N ILE A 28 -1.46 4.65 -2.62
CA ILE A 28 -0.42 3.68 -2.94
C ILE A 28 0.85 4.05 -2.17
N TYR A 29 1.30 3.16 -1.31
CA TYR A 29 2.56 3.29 -0.59
C TYR A 29 3.59 2.36 -1.23
N THR A 30 4.65 2.94 -1.77
CA THR A 30 5.80 2.20 -2.29
C THR A 30 6.77 1.93 -1.14
N GLU A 31 6.96 0.67 -0.80
CA GLU A 31 7.81 0.23 0.31
C GLU A 31 8.84 -0.78 -0.21
N ALA A 32 9.58 -0.42 -1.26
CA ALA A 32 10.59 -1.28 -1.85
C ALA A 32 11.55 -1.79 -0.76
N LYS A 33 11.73 -3.12 -0.72
CA LYS A 33 12.47 -3.77 0.36
C LYS A 33 13.83 -4.24 -0.15
N SER A 34 14.91 -3.74 0.42
CA SER A 34 16.25 -4.23 0.11
C SER A 34 16.43 -5.68 0.59
N GLU A 35 16.84 -6.56 -0.32
CA GLU A 35 17.07 -7.98 -0.10
C GLU A 35 18.30 -8.42 -0.91
N GLY A 36 19.38 -8.79 -0.22
CA GLY A 36 20.57 -9.37 -0.85
C GLY A 36 21.31 -8.46 -1.84
N GLY A 37 21.18 -7.14 -1.73
CA GLY A 37 21.76 -6.18 -2.69
C GLY A 37 20.85 -5.85 -3.87
N GLN A 38 19.63 -6.39 -3.89
CA GLN A 38 18.55 -6.00 -4.80
C GLN A 38 17.38 -5.41 -4.00
N TYR A 39 16.38 -4.88 -4.69
CA TYR A 39 15.19 -4.28 -4.11
C TYR A 39 13.96 -5.03 -4.60
N ARG A 40 13.24 -5.62 -3.67
CA ARG A 40 11.98 -6.28 -3.92
C ARG A 40 10.88 -5.25 -4.10
N ILE A 41 10.07 -5.43 -5.14
CA ILE A 41 8.84 -4.66 -5.35
C ILE A 41 7.85 -5.02 -4.22
N ASN A 42 7.62 -4.06 -3.34
CA ASN A 42 6.74 -4.21 -2.19
C ASN A 42 6.06 -2.87 -1.92
N GLY A 43 4.84 -2.93 -1.42
CA GLY A 43 4.06 -1.79 -1.00
C GLY A 43 2.67 -2.20 -0.56
N ARG A 44 1.83 -1.20 -0.31
CA ARG A 44 0.45 -1.39 0.11
C ARG A 44 -0.46 -0.37 -0.56
N ILE A 45 -1.70 -0.77 -0.77
CA ILE A 45 -2.74 0.06 -1.35
C ILE A 45 -3.83 0.18 -0.28
N CYS A 46 -4.09 1.41 0.18
CA CYS A 46 -5.14 1.70 1.16
C CYS A 46 -6.29 2.43 0.49
N LYS A 47 -7.52 2.14 0.89
CA LYS A 47 -8.69 2.91 0.48
C LYS A 47 -9.79 2.80 1.54
N GLU A 48 -10.52 3.89 1.73
CA GLU A 48 -11.74 3.88 2.53
C GLU A 48 -12.93 3.43 1.67
N ILE A 49 -13.62 2.38 2.10
CA ILE A 49 -14.82 1.84 1.45
C ILE A 49 -15.89 1.69 2.54
N ASP A 50 -17.05 2.34 2.34
CA ASP A 50 -18.18 2.33 3.30
C ASP A 50 -17.79 2.75 4.74
N GLY A 51 -16.79 3.62 4.89
CA GLY A 51 -16.29 4.09 6.19
C GLY A 51 -15.31 3.13 6.88
N GLU A 52 -14.91 2.04 6.21
CA GLU A 52 -13.84 1.15 6.65
C GLU A 52 -12.57 1.38 5.81
N LEU A 53 -11.44 1.61 6.49
CA LEU A 53 -10.12 1.60 5.86
C LEU A 53 -9.73 0.16 5.49
N LYS A 54 -9.70 -0.13 4.19
CA LYS A 54 -9.21 -1.38 3.64
C LYS A 54 -7.78 -1.20 3.18
N THR A 55 -6.93 -2.16 3.54
CA THR A 55 -5.51 -2.18 3.20
C THR A 55 -5.17 -3.47 2.47
N HIS A 56 -4.60 -3.35 1.27
CA HIS A 56 -4.17 -4.46 0.42
C HIS A 56 -2.66 -4.43 0.29
N HIS A 57 -1.99 -5.52 0.68
CA HIS A 57 -0.54 -5.64 0.55
C HIS A 57 -0.18 -6.15 -0.84
N PHE A 58 0.70 -5.43 -1.53
CA PHE A 58 1.15 -5.78 -2.86
C PHE A 58 2.65 -6.10 -2.79
N ILE A 59 2.96 -7.39 -2.85
CA ILE A 59 4.32 -7.91 -2.80
C ILE A 59 4.56 -8.73 -4.05
N ARG A 60 5.68 -8.50 -4.74
CA ARG A 60 6.11 -9.34 -5.85
C ARG A 60 7.42 -10.04 -5.52
N SER A 61 7.65 -11.20 -6.14
CA SER A 61 8.91 -11.94 -6.05
C SER A 61 10.02 -11.37 -6.95
N ASP A 62 9.71 -10.34 -7.73
CA ASP A 62 10.66 -9.67 -8.62
C ASP A 62 11.61 -8.77 -7.82
N LEU A 63 12.91 -8.87 -8.12
CA LEU A 63 13.98 -8.13 -7.46
C LEU A 63 14.67 -7.24 -8.50
N LEU A 64 14.76 -5.95 -8.22
CA LEU A 64 15.41 -4.97 -9.10
C LEU A 64 16.75 -4.52 -8.53
N PRO A 65 17.71 -4.10 -9.38
CA PRO A 65 19.00 -3.61 -8.91
C PRO A 65 18.93 -2.24 -8.21
N SER A 66 17.86 -1.46 -8.45
CA SER A 66 17.70 -0.10 -7.93
C SER A 66 16.39 0.09 -7.17
N GLU A 67 16.45 0.84 -6.07
CA GLU A 67 15.29 1.18 -5.24
C GLU A 67 14.26 2.02 -6.03
N GLU A 68 14.73 3.07 -6.72
CA GLU A 68 13.87 3.93 -7.55
C GLU A 68 13.09 3.12 -8.58
N SER A 69 13.78 2.24 -9.32
CA SER A 69 13.10 1.36 -10.30
C SER A 69 12.07 0.45 -9.62
N ALA A 70 12.34 -0.03 -8.40
CA ALA A 70 11.40 -0.88 -7.66
C ALA A 70 10.17 -0.08 -7.23
N ASN A 71 10.36 1.16 -6.78
CA ASN A 71 9.28 2.08 -6.43
C ASN A 71 8.45 2.49 -7.65
N GLU A 72 9.08 2.85 -8.77
CA GLU A 72 8.38 3.19 -10.01
C GLU A 72 7.56 2.02 -10.54
N LEU A 73 8.14 0.81 -10.59
CA LEU A 73 7.41 -0.39 -10.98
C LEU A 73 6.29 -0.71 -9.99
N MET A 74 6.53 -0.57 -8.69
CA MET A 74 5.51 -0.75 -7.66
C MET A 74 4.31 0.17 -7.91
N LEU A 75 4.58 1.47 -8.14
CA LEU A 75 3.56 2.46 -8.38
C LEU A 75 2.78 2.16 -9.66
N ARG A 76 3.47 1.94 -10.78
CA ARG A 76 2.83 1.64 -12.08
C ARG A 76 2.02 0.35 -12.03
N LYS A 77 2.53 -0.70 -11.39
CA LYS A 77 1.80 -1.97 -11.23
C LYS A 77 0.60 -1.82 -10.33
N SER A 78 0.70 -1.04 -9.26
CA SER A 78 -0.44 -0.73 -8.39
C SER A 78 -1.54 0.01 -9.14
N GLN A 79 -1.19 1.03 -9.94
CA GLN A 79 -2.14 1.76 -10.78
C GLN A 79 -2.87 0.83 -11.76
N LEU A 80 -2.12 -0.04 -12.46
CA LEU A 80 -2.71 -1.02 -13.39
C LEU A 80 -3.56 -2.08 -12.68
N PHE A 81 -3.18 -2.47 -11.46
CA PHE A 81 -3.93 -3.41 -10.64
C PHE A 81 -5.24 -2.79 -10.16
N ILE A 82 -5.21 -1.54 -9.70
CA ILE A 82 -6.39 -0.76 -9.36
C ILE A 82 -7.30 -0.58 -10.59
N ASP A 83 -6.74 -0.36 -11.78
CA ASP A 83 -7.55 -0.23 -13.00
C ASP A 83 -8.31 -1.52 -13.35
N GLN A 84 -7.66 -2.67 -13.15
CA GLN A 84 -8.22 -3.98 -13.49
C GLN A 84 -9.17 -4.53 -12.41
N MET A 85 -8.79 -4.42 -11.14
CA MET A 85 -9.54 -4.98 -10.00
C MET A 85 -10.47 -3.95 -9.36
N GLY A 86 -10.05 -2.69 -9.30
CA GLY A 86 -10.75 -1.61 -8.62
C GLY A 86 -10.96 -1.94 -7.14
N GLU A 87 -12.20 -1.81 -6.71
CA GLU A 87 -12.62 -2.06 -5.32
C GLU A 87 -12.71 -3.55 -4.99
N ARG A 88 -12.70 -4.43 -5.99
CA ARG A 88 -12.80 -5.89 -5.80
C ARG A 88 -11.52 -6.54 -5.26
N MET A 89 -10.45 -5.77 -5.07
CA MET A 89 -9.19 -6.28 -4.53
C MET A 89 -9.16 -6.34 -3.00
N PHE A 90 -10.14 -5.71 -2.33
CA PHE A 90 -10.32 -5.71 -0.89
C PHE A 90 -11.36 -6.74 -0.44
#